data_AF-A0A9D6P925-F1
#
_entry.id   AF-A0A9D6P925-F1
#
_cell.length_a   1.000
_cell.length_b   1.000
_cell.length_c   1.000
_cell.angle_alpha   90.00
_cell.angle_beta   90.00
_cell.angle_gamma   90.00
#
_symmetry.space_group_name_H-M   'P 1'
#
loop_
_entity.id
_entity.type
_entity.pdbx_description
1 polymer ?
#
loop_
_entity_poly.entity_id
_entity_poly.type
_entity_poly.pdbx_seq_one_letter_code
_entity_poly.pdbx_strand_id
1 'polypeptide(L)' 'MAKRKKVTRRVSRSVARRPRTVRDYLVIVRGWMFLVAFALMLGIGAIVGTFVNSQLEQSSPTVAGVQTEAR' A
#
# COMPACT_ATOMS: atom_id res chain seq x y z
N MET A 1 28.80 58.56 -25.66
CA MET A 1 27.69 58.32 -24.70
C MET A 1 27.47 56.82 -24.54
N ALA A 2 27.83 56.22 -23.40
CA ALA A 2 27.71 54.77 -23.20
C ALA A 2 26.36 54.42 -22.55
N LYS A 3 25.49 53.69 -23.27
CA LYS A 3 24.22 53.18 -22.73
C LYS A 3 24.50 52.06 -21.75
N ARG A 4 24.30 52.30 -20.44
CA ARG A 4 24.36 51.26 -19.42
C ARG A 4 23.23 50.26 -19.64
N LYS A 5 23.57 49.04 -20.02
CA LYS A 5 22.64 47.90 -20.14
C LYS A 5 22.14 47.55 -18.74
N LYS A 6 20.88 47.86 -18.45
CA LYS A 6 20.24 47.57 -17.16
C LYS A 6 19.96 46.06 -17.10
N VAL A 7 20.77 45.33 -16.33
CA VAL A 7 20.58 43.90 -16.09
C VAL A 7 19.46 43.72 -15.08
N THR A 8 18.25 43.45 -15.56
CA THR A 8 17.12 43.10 -14.70
C THR A 8 17.30 41.65 -14.25
N ARG A 9 17.81 41.44 -13.03
CA ARG A 9 17.82 40.11 -12.40
C ARG A 9 16.37 39.63 -12.26
N ARG A 10 16.02 38.57 -12.97
CA ARG A 10 14.75 37.87 -12.75
C ARG A 10 14.83 37.22 -11.37
N VAL A 11 14.09 37.77 -10.41
CA VAL A 11 13.89 37.16 -9.10
C VAL A 11 13.06 35.91 -9.33
N SER A 12 13.68 34.75 -9.20
CA SER A 12 12.98 33.47 -9.14
C SER A 12 12.04 33.52 -7.94
N ARG A 13 10.72 33.50 -8.19
CA ARG A 13 9.72 33.30 -7.13
C ARG A 13 10.01 31.96 -6.46
N SER A 14 10.67 32.00 -5.31
CA SER A 14 10.77 30.83 -4.44
C SER A 14 9.35 30.45 -4.06
N VAL A 15 8.89 29.28 -4.48
CA VAL A 15 7.61 28.72 -4.05
C VAL A 15 7.70 28.51 -2.54
N ALA A 16 7.09 29.41 -1.77
CA ALA A 16 7.02 29.29 -0.33
C ALA A 16 6.28 27.98 0.01
N ARG A 17 6.99 26.98 0.54
CA ARG A 17 6.36 25.79 1.10
C ARG A 17 5.47 26.25 2.26
N ARG A 18 4.16 26.24 2.07
CA ARG A 18 3.22 26.49 3.17
C ARG A 18 3.42 25.43 4.26
N PRO A 19 3.33 25.80 5.54
CA PRO A 19 3.36 24.82 6.63
C PRO A 19 2.21 23.84 6.45
N ARG A 20 2.53 22.53 6.43
CA ARG A 20 1.52 21.47 6.34
C ARG A 20 0.57 21.62 7.52
N THR A 21 -0.72 21.72 7.22
CA THR A 21 -1.74 21.95 8.24
C THR A 21 -2.03 20.65 8.97
N VAL A 22 -2.51 20.71 10.21
CA VAL A 22 -2.85 19.52 11.03
C VAL A 22 -3.84 18.57 10.31
N ARG A 23 -4.66 19.10 9.39
CA ARG A 23 -5.55 18.31 8.52
C ARG A 23 -4.80 17.39 7.56
N ASP A 24 -3.63 17.78 7.08
CA ASP A 24 -2.81 16.96 6.18
C ASP A 24 -2.29 15.71 6.92
N TYR A 25 -2.04 15.80 8.22
CA TYR A 25 -1.66 14.66 9.05
C TYR A 25 -2.79 13.64 9.22
N LEU A 26 -4.03 14.10 9.40
CA LEU A 26 -5.20 13.21 9.52
C LEU A 26 -5.43 12.40 8.24
N VAL A 27 -5.21 12.99 7.06
CA VAL A 27 -5.34 12.28 5.77
C VAL A 27 -4.27 11.21 5.63
N ILE A 28 -3.03 11.50 6.04
CA ILE A 28 -1.93 10.53 6.01
C ILE A 28 -2.25 9.34 6.93
N VAL A 29 -2.69 9.61 8.16
CA VAL A 29 -3.04 8.55 9.12
C VAL A 29 -4.21 7.71 8.59
N ARG A 30 -5.26 8.35 8.06
CA ARG A 30 -6.42 7.67 7.46
C ARG A 30 -6.00 6.77 6.29
N GLY A 31 -5.10 7.23 5.42
CA GLY A 31 -4.55 6.44 4.31
C GLY A 31 -3.71 5.26 4.81
N TRP A 32 -2.95 5.45 5.88
CA TRP A 32 -2.13 4.40 6.49
C TRP A 32 -2.97 3.29 7.13
N MET A 33 -4.12 3.63 7.71
CA MET A 33 -5.05 2.63 8.26
C MET A 33 -5.56 1.64 7.21
N PHE A 34 -5.78 2.08 5.96
CA PHE A 34 -6.20 1.17 4.88
C PHE A 34 -5.10 0.17 4.52
N LEU A 35 -3.85 0.62 4.47
CA LEU A 35 -2.69 -0.26 4.24
C LEU A 35 -2.55 -1.32 5.33
N VAL A 36 -2.69 -0.91 6.60
CA VAL A 36 -2.65 -1.83 7.74
C VAL A 36 -3.80 -2.83 7.69
N ALA A 37 -5.03 -2.37 7.43
CA ALA A 37 -6.20 -3.24 7.31
C ALA A 37 -6.05 -4.25 6.16
N PHE A 38 -5.51 -3.81 5.02
CA PHE A 38 -5.25 -4.68 3.88
C PHE A 38 -4.18 -5.74 4.19
N ALA A 39 -3.09 -5.34 4.85
CA ALA A 39 -2.04 -6.28 5.27
C ALA A 39 -2.56 -7.31 6.28
N LEU A 40 -3.39 -6.88 7.24
CA LEU A 40 -4.05 -7.78 8.19
C LEU A 40 -4.99 -8.76 7.48
N MET A 41 -5.81 -8.27 6.55
CA MET A 41 -6.72 -9.11 5.78
C MET A 41 -5.97 -10.15 4.94
N LEU A 42 -4.86 -9.77 4.31
CA LEU A 42 -4.00 -10.71 3.58
C LEU A 42 -3.30 -11.72 4.51
N GLY A 43 -2.77 -11.27 5.65
CA GLY A 43 -2.10 -12.14 6.61
C GLY A 43 -3.06 -13.19 7.18
N ILE A 44 -4.24 -12.75 7.62
CA ILE A 44 -5.28 -13.65 8.13
C ILE A 44 -5.79 -14.56 7.01
N GLY A 45 -6.03 -14.02 5.81
CA GLY A 45 -6.47 -14.81 4.65
C GLY A 45 -5.50 -15.91 4.26
N ALA A 46 -4.19 -15.66 4.33
CA ALA A 46 -3.16 -16.68 4.05
C ALA A 46 -3.14 -17.80 5.11
N ILE A 47 -3.26 -17.44 6.39
CA ILE A 47 -3.31 -18.42 7.49
C ILE A 47 -4.57 -19.28 7.39
N VAL A 48 -5.73 -18.66 7.17
CA VAL A 48 -7.00 -19.38 7.02
C VAL A 48 -6.99 -20.22 5.74
N GLY A 49 -6.48 -19.71 4.63
CA GLY A 49 -6.39 -20.44 3.37
C GLY A 49 -5.51 -21.67 3.45
N THR A 50 -4.35 -21.59 4.11
CA THR A 50 -3.47 -22.74 4.34
C THR A 50 -4.10 -23.77 5.28
N PHE A 51 -4.80 -23.33 6.33
CA PHE A 51 -5.52 -24.21 7.24
C PHE A 51 -6.71 -24.92 6.57
N VAL A 52 -7.49 -24.23 5.74
CA VAL A 52 -8.58 -24.84 4.98
C VAL A 52 -8.03 -25.82 3.95
N ASN A 53 -6.95 -25.46 3.26
CA ASN A 53 -6.32 -26.35 2.28
C ASN A 53 -5.78 -27.62 2.94
N SER A 54 -5.13 -27.52 4.11
CA SER A 54 -4.63 -28.71 4.82
C SER A 54 -5.76 -29.60 5.35
N GLN A 55 -6.89 -29.02 5.76
CA GLN A 55 -8.07 -29.81 6.13
C GLN A 55 -8.72 -30.48 4.92
N LEU A 56 -8.82 -29.80 3.78
CA LEU A 56 -9.33 -30.39 2.54
C LEU A 56 -8.42 -31.51 2.04
N GLU A 57 -7.11 -31.36 2.14
CA GLU A 57 -6.13 -32.38 1.77
C GLU A 57 -6.19 -33.61 2.71
N GLN A 58 -6.46 -33.40 4.00
CA GLN A 58 -6.70 -34.50 4.95
C GLN A 58 -8.05 -35.19 4.74
N SER A 59 -9.09 -34.43 4.38
CA SER A 59 -10.45 -34.96 4.18
C SER A 59 -10.59 -35.70 2.84
N SER A 60 -9.80 -35.31 1.85
CA SER A 60 -9.83 -35.85 0.49
C SER A 60 -8.40 -36.09 0.00
N PRO A 61 -7.70 -37.15 0.45
CA PRO A 61 -6.35 -37.44 0.00
C PRO A 61 -6.37 -37.78 -1.49
N THR A 62 -6.19 -36.77 -2.34
CA THR A 62 -6.07 -36.92 -3.79
C THR A 62 -4.61 -37.19 -4.10
N VAL A 63 -4.19 -38.44 -3.93
CA VAL A 63 -2.86 -38.88 -4.38
C VAL A 63 -2.99 -39.28 -5.84
N ALA A 64 -2.33 -38.53 -6.73
CA ALA A 64 -2.19 -38.88 -8.16
C ALA A 64 -3.51 -39.13 -8.92
N GLY A 65 -4.51 -38.24 -8.77
CA GLY A 65 -5.70 -38.21 -9.63
C GLY A 65 -6.77 -39.26 -9.31
N VAL A 66 -6.61 -40.04 -8.25
CA VAL A 66 -7.63 -40.96 -7.75
C VAL A 66 -8.16 -40.41 -6.43
N GLN A 67 -9.42 -39.98 -6.41
CA GLN A 67 -10.11 -39.65 -5.16
C GLN A 67 -10.42 -40.96 -4.45
N THR A 68 -9.70 -41.28 -3.37
CA THR A 68 -10.09 -42.39 -2.51
C THR A 68 -11.13 -41.87 -1.51
N GLU A 69 -12.40 -42.16 -1.76
CA GLU A 69 -13.46 -42.06 -0.76
C GLU A 69 -13.13 -43.03 0.39
N ALA A 70 -12.60 -42.49 1.48
CA ALA A 70 -12.48 -43.24 2.73
C ALA A 70 -13.88 -43.32 3.36
N ARG A 71 -14.51 -44.49 3.18
CA ARG A 71 -15.79 -44.85 3.78
C ARG A 71 -15.70 -45.01 5.29
#